data_AF-A0A9N8Z4K5-F1
#
_entry.id   AF-A0A9N8Z4K5-F1
#
_cell.length_a   1.000
_cell.length_b   1.000
_cell.length_c   1.000
_cell.angle_alpha   90.00
_cell.angle_beta   90.00
_cell.angle_gamma   90.00
#
_symmetry.space_group_name_H-M   'P 1'
#
loop_
_entity.id
_entity.type
_entity.pdbx_description
1 polymer ?
#
loop_
_entity_poly.entity_id
_entity_poly.type
_entity_poly.pdbx_seq_one_letter_code
_entity_poly.pdbx_strand_id
1 'polypeptide(L)'
;MTEISEIPSLLVKSGGKTINLTFKNDILSIVKLKNSSPNKFNNSISVEIKVLVPGKKLRLTNFIFEVITAEQAASWVELVRDAAYKNSKPNKHLKLVINPVSGKGGAEKIFNKDVKPIFDAASCTYDITRTERVNQANELMRTLDLKNYDAIICVGGDGTMYEVMNGILSREDAVDVTIPLGTIPTGNALNISLHGDSHGSDVAQSTLTIIKGVPMKIDICSVTQGDKRFFSFLTQSYGIVADCDLGTENMRWMGDIRFIIGTVQGILAGRRYEDWEILNDDLYLFYCGKTPWVSKEFIIFPCALPSDGLMDLVIIKRDGISKTKFINLLKCASTGAHINFNENRQDGYIGIDGERVPFEPFQVEVLPRLITLLSVDGNYCHVNI
;
A
#
# COMPACT_ATOMS: atom_id res chain seq x y z
N MET A 1 -17.55 32.46 14.28
CA MET A 1 -17.94 31.11 13.82
C MET A 1 -17.46 30.15 14.89
N THR A 2 -18.31 29.26 15.40
CA THR A 2 -17.93 28.31 16.46
C THR A 2 -17.22 27.10 15.84
N GLU A 3 -16.04 26.78 16.33
CA GLU A 3 -15.36 25.53 15.98
C GLU A 3 -16.11 24.36 16.63
N ILE A 4 -16.56 23.41 15.83
CA ILE A 4 -17.10 22.13 16.34
C ILE A 4 -15.89 21.23 16.58
N SER A 5 -15.22 21.45 17.71
CA SER A 5 -13.99 20.75 18.11
C SER A 5 -14.24 19.31 18.59
N GLU A 6 -15.46 19.00 19.03
CA GLU A 6 -15.89 17.65 19.37
C GLU A 6 -16.53 16.97 18.15
N ILE A 7 -15.83 15.97 17.60
CA ILE A 7 -16.46 14.98 16.71
C ILE A 7 -17.44 14.17 17.57
N PRO A 8 -18.72 14.02 17.18
CA PRO A 8 -19.65 13.17 17.91
C PRO A 8 -19.08 11.76 18.13
N SER A 9 -19.41 11.13 19.25
CA SER A 9 -19.01 9.75 19.53
C SER A 9 -20.17 8.96 20.12
N LEU A 10 -20.32 7.70 19.71
CA LEU A 10 -21.46 6.86 20.09
C LEU A 10 -21.00 5.82 21.11
N LEU A 11 -21.40 6.00 22.37
CA LEU A 11 -21.11 5.07 23.45
C LEU A 11 -22.07 3.87 23.42
N VAL A 12 -21.58 2.74 22.91
CA VAL A 12 -22.35 1.49 22.77
C VAL A 12 -21.98 0.53 23.89
N LYS A 13 -22.96 0.02 24.64
CA LYS A 13 -22.74 -1.05 25.62
C LYS A 13 -22.92 -2.43 24.97
N SER A 14 -21.90 -3.28 25.03
CA SER A 14 -21.95 -4.66 24.52
C SER A 14 -21.09 -5.59 25.35
N GLY A 15 -21.61 -6.76 25.74
CA GLY A 15 -20.88 -7.76 26.52
C GLY A 15 -20.28 -7.25 27.84
N GLY A 16 -20.98 -6.31 28.51
CA GLY A 16 -20.50 -5.65 29.73
C GLY A 16 -19.43 -4.57 29.53
N LYS A 17 -19.02 -4.27 28.29
CA LYS A 17 -18.05 -3.22 27.96
C LYS A 17 -18.74 -2.03 27.30
N THR A 18 -18.26 -0.82 27.59
CA THR A 18 -18.58 0.38 26.81
C THR A 18 -17.57 0.50 25.67
N ILE A 19 -18.06 0.59 24.43
CA ILE A 19 -17.30 0.82 23.22
C ILE A 19 -17.61 2.24 22.77
N ASN A 20 -16.59 3.10 22.65
CA ASN A 20 -16.77 4.43 22.09
C ASN A 20 -16.53 4.36 20.58
N LEU A 21 -17.59 4.41 19.78
CA LEU A 21 -17.48 4.46 18.32
C LEU A 21 -17.16 5.88 17.89
N THR A 22 -16.02 6.06 17.25
CA THR A 22 -15.62 7.33 16.66
C THR A 22 -16.13 7.41 15.23
N PHE A 23 -16.89 8.47 14.93
CA PHE A 23 -17.41 8.67 13.57
C PHE A 23 -16.27 8.91 12.56
N LYS A 24 -15.09 9.29 13.06
CA LYS A 24 -13.88 9.58 12.27
C LYS A 24 -13.41 8.40 11.42
N ASN A 25 -13.63 7.15 11.83
CA ASN A 25 -13.23 5.98 11.03
C ASN A 25 -14.14 4.74 11.17
N ASP A 26 -14.62 4.39 12.36
CA ASP A 26 -15.07 3.02 12.66
C ASP A 26 -16.33 2.53 11.89
N ILE A 27 -17.25 3.44 11.56
CA ILE A 27 -18.58 3.09 11.03
C ILE A 27 -18.56 2.85 9.51
N LEU A 28 -18.81 1.62 9.06
CA LEU A 28 -18.86 1.26 7.63
C LEU A 28 -20.22 1.56 6.99
N SER A 29 -21.32 1.21 7.66
CA SER A 29 -22.66 1.57 7.22
C SER A 29 -23.64 1.61 8.39
N ILE A 30 -24.76 2.29 8.15
CA ILE A 30 -25.91 2.37 9.04
C ILE A 30 -27.19 2.20 8.21
N VAL A 31 -28.03 1.24 8.59
CA VAL A 31 -29.22 0.82 7.83
C VAL A 31 -30.41 0.61 8.76
N LYS A 32 -31.57 1.13 8.34
CA LYS A 32 -32.86 0.87 8.99
C LYS A 32 -33.34 -0.53 8.60
N LEU A 33 -33.49 -1.41 9.58
CA LEU A 33 -34.05 -2.74 9.37
C LEU A 33 -35.57 -2.63 9.17
N LYS A 34 -36.14 -3.53 8.34
CA LYS A 34 -37.59 -3.75 8.31
C LYS A 34 -37.96 -4.71 9.43
N ASN A 35 -39.01 -4.41 10.18
CA ASN A 35 -39.40 -5.18 11.36
C ASN A 35 -39.61 -6.67 11.05
N SER A 36 -38.73 -7.51 11.61
CA SER A 36 -38.74 -8.96 11.42
C SER A 36 -38.91 -9.70 12.76
N SER A 37 -40.02 -9.43 13.46
CA SER A 37 -40.39 -10.13 14.69
C SER A 37 -41.88 -10.54 14.64
N PRO A 38 -42.23 -11.82 14.84
CA PRO A 38 -43.63 -12.28 14.82
C PRO A 38 -44.49 -11.77 16.00
N ASN A 39 -43.87 -11.30 17.08
CA ASN A 39 -44.57 -10.93 18.32
C ASN A 39 -45.16 -9.51 18.23
N LYS A 40 -46.46 -9.44 17.95
CA LYS A 40 -47.28 -8.25 17.63
C LYS A 40 -47.44 -7.16 18.72
N PHE A 41 -46.52 -7.03 19.68
CA PHE A 41 -46.71 -6.16 20.86
C PHE A 41 -45.77 -4.96 21.00
N ASN A 42 -44.88 -4.70 20.02
CA ASN A 42 -44.23 -3.40 19.91
C ASN A 42 -43.99 -3.02 18.45
N ASN A 43 -44.22 -1.75 18.13
CA ASN A 43 -43.94 -1.16 16.82
C ASN A 43 -42.52 -0.56 16.75
N SER A 44 -41.58 -1.10 17.55
CA SER A 44 -40.20 -0.62 17.63
C SER A 44 -39.48 -0.82 16.29
N ILE A 45 -38.62 0.14 15.92
CA ILE A 45 -37.92 0.14 14.65
C ILE A 45 -36.44 -0.06 14.94
N SER A 46 -35.84 -1.09 14.34
CA SER A 46 -34.42 -1.39 14.56
C SER A 46 -33.52 -0.72 13.53
N VAL A 47 -32.37 -0.22 13.97
CA VAL A 47 -31.29 0.27 13.12
C VAL A 47 -30.05 -0.58 13.37
N GLU A 48 -29.45 -1.13 12.31
CA GLU A 48 -28.16 -1.81 12.37
C GLU A 48 -27.04 -0.84 11.96
N ILE A 49 -25.97 -0.81 12.76
CA ILE A 49 -24.69 -0.19 12.40
C ILE A 49 -23.65 -1.30 12.23
N LYS A 50 -22.96 -1.31 11.10
CA LYS A 50 -21.82 -2.20 10.83
C LYS A 50 -20.53 -1.41 11.00
N VAL A 51 -19.64 -1.87 11.88
CA VAL A 51 -18.43 -1.12 12.24
C VAL A 51 -17.21 -2.02 12.33
N LEU A 52 -16.02 -1.46 12.13
CA LEU A 52 -14.76 -2.09 12.49
C LEU A 52 -14.37 -1.66 13.91
N VAL A 53 -14.38 -2.60 14.85
CA VAL A 53 -13.99 -2.32 16.25
C VAL A 53 -12.48 -2.55 16.42
N PRO A 54 -11.74 -1.63 17.06
CA PRO A 54 -10.33 -1.82 17.42
C PRO A 54 -10.06 -3.05 18.31
N GLY A 55 -8.86 -3.61 18.15
CA GLY A 55 -8.38 -4.80 18.87
C GLY A 55 -6.92 -5.09 18.49
N LYS A 56 -6.49 -6.37 18.53
CA LYS A 56 -5.19 -6.77 17.95
C LYS A 56 -5.13 -6.64 16.42
N LYS A 57 -6.30 -6.63 15.78
CA LYS A 57 -6.62 -6.23 14.40
C LYS A 57 -8.02 -5.63 14.41
N LEU A 58 -8.38 -4.85 13.40
CA LEU A 58 -9.77 -4.38 13.25
C LEU A 58 -10.73 -5.57 13.06
N ARG A 59 -11.89 -5.55 13.74
CA ARG A 59 -12.90 -6.61 13.63
C ARG A 59 -14.29 -6.07 13.30
N LEU A 60 -14.83 -6.51 12.15
CA LEU A 60 -16.22 -6.29 11.78
C LEU A 60 -17.16 -6.78 12.89
N THR A 61 -18.05 -5.89 13.33
CA THR A 61 -19.04 -6.12 14.38
C THR A 61 -20.30 -5.34 14.04
N ASN A 62 -21.47 -5.95 14.25
CA ASN A 62 -22.75 -5.31 14.01
C ASN A 62 -23.39 -4.96 15.36
N PHE A 63 -23.98 -3.76 15.45
CA PHE A 63 -24.75 -3.31 16.61
C PHE A 63 -26.16 -2.97 16.16
N ILE A 64 -27.17 -3.47 16.87
CA ILE A 64 -28.58 -3.22 16.58
C ILE A 64 -29.17 -2.40 17.73
N PHE A 65 -29.83 -1.31 17.38
CA PHE A 65 -30.47 -0.36 18.29
C PHE A 65 -31.96 -0.29 18.02
N GLU A 66 -32.80 -0.20 19.05
CA GLU A 66 -34.21 0.17 18.89
C GLU A 66 -34.36 1.69 18.87
N VAL A 67 -35.22 2.19 17.97
CA VAL A 67 -35.52 3.60 17.77
C VAL A 67 -37.04 3.80 17.86
N ILE A 68 -37.45 4.92 18.48
CA ILE A 68 -38.83 5.18 18.90
C ILE A 68 -39.76 5.44 17.69
N THR A 69 -39.27 6.13 16.64
CA THR A 69 -40.08 6.48 15.47
C THR A 69 -39.37 6.24 14.15
N ALA A 70 -40.17 6.13 13.08
CA ALA A 70 -39.68 5.90 11.72
C ALA A 70 -38.84 7.06 11.16
N GLU A 71 -39.14 8.28 11.61
CA GLU A 71 -38.55 9.55 11.16
C GLU A 71 -37.25 9.84 11.91
N GLN A 72 -37.24 9.67 13.24
CA GLN A 72 -35.99 9.72 14.03
C GLN A 72 -34.98 8.68 13.54
N ALA A 73 -35.44 7.46 13.21
CA ALA A 73 -34.58 6.44 12.63
C ALA A 73 -34.00 6.88 11.26
N ALA A 74 -34.77 7.58 10.42
CA ALA A 74 -34.28 8.06 9.13
C ALA A 74 -33.27 9.21 9.28
N SER A 75 -33.62 10.25 10.06
CA SER A 75 -32.75 11.40 10.31
C SER A 75 -31.44 11.00 11.01
N TRP A 76 -31.47 10.02 11.91
CA TRP A 76 -30.27 9.52 12.57
C TRP A 76 -29.41 8.66 11.63
N VAL A 77 -30.01 7.82 10.78
CA VAL A 77 -29.31 7.09 9.71
C VAL A 77 -28.58 8.04 8.76
N GLU A 78 -29.18 9.18 8.44
CA GLU A 78 -28.61 10.23 7.59
C GLU A 78 -27.46 10.96 8.29
N LEU A 79 -27.72 11.56 9.46
CA LEU A 79 -26.71 12.28 10.25
C LEU A 79 -25.48 11.42 10.57
N VAL A 80 -25.68 10.14 10.93
CA VAL A 80 -24.57 9.22 11.21
C VAL A 80 -23.79 8.88 9.95
N ARG A 81 -24.46 8.72 8.80
CA ARG A 81 -23.78 8.47 7.51
C ARG A 81 -22.92 9.67 7.12
N ASP A 82 -23.47 10.88 7.17
CA ASP A 82 -22.78 12.10 6.73
C ASP A 82 -21.59 12.41 7.64
N ALA A 83 -21.72 12.21 8.95
CA ALA A 83 -20.60 12.30 9.87
C ALA A 83 -19.55 11.19 9.66
N ALA A 84 -19.97 9.96 9.34
CA ALA A 84 -19.07 8.82 9.11
C ALA A 84 -18.34 8.86 7.74
N TYR A 85 -18.87 9.61 6.78
CA TYR A 85 -18.35 9.72 5.41
C TYR A 85 -18.02 11.17 5.00
N LYS A 86 -17.91 12.10 5.96
CA LYS A 86 -17.64 13.54 5.73
C LYS A 86 -16.51 13.84 4.72
N ASN A 87 -15.48 12.98 4.67
CA ASN A 87 -14.30 13.14 3.83
C ASN A 87 -14.16 12.07 2.72
N SER A 88 -15.15 11.20 2.48
CA SER A 88 -15.05 10.12 1.50
C SER A 88 -16.40 9.73 0.90
N LYS A 89 -16.44 9.39 -0.40
CA LYS A 89 -17.67 8.92 -1.05
C LYS A 89 -18.13 7.58 -0.43
N PRO A 90 -19.37 7.44 0.07
CA PRO A 90 -19.92 6.16 0.49
C PRO A 90 -20.24 5.27 -0.71
N ASN A 91 -20.39 3.95 -0.48
CA ASN A 91 -20.83 2.97 -1.48
C ASN A 91 -19.97 2.92 -2.76
N LYS A 92 -18.64 3.11 -2.63
CA LYS A 92 -17.71 3.19 -3.78
C LYS A 92 -17.85 2.02 -4.75
N HIS A 93 -17.72 2.29 -6.05
CA HIS A 93 -17.55 1.28 -7.09
C HIS A 93 -16.06 1.10 -7.40
N LEU A 94 -15.53 -0.11 -7.27
CA LEU A 94 -14.08 -0.37 -7.22
C LEU A 94 -13.66 -1.35 -8.32
N LYS A 95 -12.57 -1.08 -9.04
CA LYS A 95 -11.93 -2.10 -9.88
C LYS A 95 -10.96 -2.91 -9.02
N LEU A 96 -11.13 -4.22 -8.94
CA LEU A 96 -10.22 -5.11 -8.21
C LEU A 96 -9.32 -5.87 -9.19
N VAL A 97 -8.02 -5.77 -8.99
CA VAL A 97 -6.98 -6.52 -9.70
C VAL A 97 -6.35 -7.48 -8.69
N ILE A 98 -6.73 -8.76 -8.76
CA ILE A 98 -6.28 -9.79 -7.83
C ILE A 98 -5.19 -10.62 -8.48
N ASN A 99 -4.05 -10.78 -7.80
CA ASN A 99 -2.95 -11.67 -8.20
C ASN A 99 -2.99 -12.96 -7.34
N PRO A 100 -3.58 -14.07 -7.82
CA PRO A 100 -3.92 -15.21 -6.97
C PRO A 100 -2.71 -15.92 -6.36
N VAL A 101 -1.55 -15.88 -7.03
CA VAL A 101 -0.31 -16.52 -6.56
C VAL A 101 0.45 -15.67 -5.53
N SER A 102 0.10 -14.39 -5.38
CA SER A 102 0.77 -13.49 -4.46
C SER A 102 0.59 -13.86 -2.98
N GLY A 103 1.54 -13.47 -2.14
CA GLY A 103 1.54 -13.78 -0.70
C GLY A 103 1.49 -15.28 -0.41
N LYS A 104 2.32 -16.07 -1.12
CA LYS A 104 2.35 -17.55 -1.04
C LYS A 104 1.00 -18.19 -1.41
N GLY A 105 0.32 -17.66 -2.44
CA GLY A 105 -1.02 -18.11 -2.86
C GLY A 105 -2.17 -17.65 -1.95
N GLY A 106 -1.94 -16.64 -1.11
CA GLY A 106 -2.90 -16.19 -0.10
C GLY A 106 -3.98 -15.23 -0.62
N ALA A 107 -3.74 -14.54 -1.73
CA ALA A 107 -4.52 -13.37 -2.17
C ALA A 107 -6.03 -13.62 -2.31
N GLU A 108 -6.42 -14.70 -3.02
CA GLU A 108 -7.84 -15.04 -3.22
C GLU A 108 -8.53 -15.40 -1.89
N LYS A 109 -7.82 -16.03 -0.96
CA LYS A 109 -8.34 -16.39 0.37
C LYS A 109 -8.51 -15.15 1.25
N ILE A 110 -7.55 -14.23 1.22
CA ILE A 110 -7.59 -12.93 1.89
C ILE A 110 -8.77 -12.12 1.37
N PHE A 111 -8.95 -12.04 0.04
CA PHE A 111 -10.10 -11.36 -0.55
C PHE A 111 -11.43 -11.91 -0.05
N ASN A 112 -11.70 -13.21 -0.25
CA ASN A 112 -13.01 -13.79 0.06
C ASN A 112 -13.33 -13.84 1.57
N LYS A 113 -12.31 -14.04 2.43
CA LYS A 113 -12.51 -14.19 3.87
C LYS A 113 -12.50 -12.86 4.62
N ASP A 114 -11.57 -11.97 4.30
CA ASP A 114 -11.19 -10.85 5.17
C ASP A 114 -11.51 -9.48 4.54
N VAL A 115 -11.39 -9.33 3.22
CA VAL A 115 -11.73 -8.07 2.49
C VAL A 115 -13.22 -7.99 2.16
N LYS A 116 -13.76 -9.00 1.49
CA LYS A 116 -15.13 -9.00 0.93
C LYS A 116 -16.20 -8.69 2.00
N PRO A 117 -16.20 -9.29 3.21
CA PRO A 117 -17.21 -8.96 4.22
C PRO A 117 -17.19 -7.49 4.67
N ILE A 118 -16.03 -6.82 4.56
CA ILE A 118 -15.87 -5.40 4.93
C ILE A 118 -16.39 -4.51 3.79
N PHE A 119 -16.09 -4.81 2.51
CA PHE A 119 -16.69 -4.12 1.37
C PHE A 119 -18.21 -4.30 1.32
N ASP A 120 -18.71 -5.54 1.52
CA ASP A 120 -20.14 -5.83 1.61
C ASP A 120 -20.80 -5.06 2.77
N ALA A 121 -20.12 -4.95 3.93
CA ALA A 121 -20.58 -4.17 5.07
C ALA A 121 -20.55 -2.65 4.84
N ALA A 122 -19.67 -2.14 3.99
CA ALA A 122 -19.62 -0.74 3.55
C ALA A 122 -20.53 -0.45 2.34
N SER A 123 -21.25 -1.44 1.81
CA SER A 123 -22.04 -1.35 0.58
C SER A 123 -21.23 -0.90 -0.66
N CYS A 124 -19.94 -1.21 -0.68
CA CYS A 124 -19.12 -1.06 -1.88
C CYS A 124 -19.50 -2.11 -2.93
N THR A 125 -19.40 -1.73 -4.20
CA THR A 125 -19.56 -2.64 -5.34
C THR A 125 -18.23 -2.75 -6.09
N TYR A 126 -18.00 -3.86 -6.80
CA TYR A 126 -16.69 -4.10 -7.42
C TYR A 126 -16.70 -5.03 -8.62
N ASP A 127 -15.82 -4.72 -9.58
CA ASP A 127 -15.49 -5.56 -10.73
C ASP A 127 -14.14 -6.25 -10.52
N ILE A 128 -14.12 -7.58 -10.50
CA ILE A 128 -12.88 -8.35 -10.29
C ILE A 128 -12.27 -8.78 -11.62
N THR A 129 -10.99 -8.46 -11.83
CA THR A 129 -10.12 -9.19 -12.76
C THR A 129 -9.06 -9.95 -11.94
N ARG A 130 -8.83 -11.21 -12.29
CA ARG A 130 -7.74 -12.04 -11.75
C ARG A 130 -6.63 -12.12 -12.79
N THR A 131 -5.38 -11.95 -12.38
CA THR A 131 -4.22 -12.08 -13.27
C THR A 131 -3.75 -13.54 -13.33
N GLU A 132 -3.54 -14.04 -14.54
CA GLU A 132 -3.06 -15.39 -14.85
C GLU A 132 -1.59 -15.38 -15.28
N ARG A 133 -1.08 -14.23 -15.74
CA ARG A 133 0.31 -14.02 -16.16
C ARG A 133 0.82 -12.59 -15.86
N VAL A 134 2.13 -12.43 -15.95
CA VAL A 134 2.84 -11.15 -15.90
C VAL A 134 2.39 -10.22 -17.04
N ASN A 135 2.41 -8.91 -16.77
CA ASN A 135 1.96 -7.76 -17.58
C ASN A 135 0.46 -7.71 -17.89
N GLN A 136 -0.36 -8.66 -17.43
CA GLN A 136 -1.80 -8.66 -17.70
C GLN A 136 -2.53 -7.50 -17.00
N ALA A 137 -2.08 -7.05 -15.83
CA ALA A 137 -2.69 -5.89 -15.17
C ALA A 137 -2.28 -4.58 -15.85
N ASN A 138 -1.05 -4.52 -16.40
CA ASN A 138 -0.58 -3.39 -17.20
C ASN A 138 -1.43 -3.24 -18.48
N GLU A 139 -1.57 -4.33 -19.25
CA GLU A 139 -2.41 -4.38 -20.45
C GLU A 139 -3.87 -4.00 -20.17
N LEU A 140 -4.45 -4.47 -19.06
CA LEU A 140 -5.82 -4.14 -18.66
C LEU A 140 -6.00 -2.64 -18.43
N MET A 141 -5.09 -2.00 -17.68
CA MET A 141 -5.20 -0.57 -17.35
C MET A 141 -5.04 0.34 -18.58
N ARG A 142 -4.25 -0.07 -19.57
CA ARG A 142 -4.12 0.65 -20.86
C ARG A 142 -5.44 0.82 -21.60
N THR A 143 -6.36 -0.14 -21.46
CA THR A 143 -7.61 -0.18 -22.24
C THR A 143 -8.90 0.02 -21.42
N LEU A 144 -8.84 -0.14 -20.10
CA LEU A 144 -10.00 0.02 -19.22
C LEU A 144 -10.50 1.47 -19.20
N ASP A 145 -11.82 1.69 -19.27
CA ASP A 145 -12.38 3.02 -18.98
C ASP A 145 -12.42 3.25 -17.46
N LEU A 146 -11.42 3.97 -16.98
CA LEU A 146 -11.21 4.27 -15.56
C LEU A 146 -12.33 5.14 -14.97
N LYS A 147 -13.09 5.87 -15.80
CA LYS A 147 -14.12 6.83 -15.35
C LYS A 147 -15.33 6.18 -14.68
N ASN A 148 -15.48 4.87 -14.83
CA ASN A 148 -16.55 4.09 -14.19
C ASN A 148 -16.26 3.76 -12.72
N TYR A 149 -15.01 3.90 -12.27
CA TYR A 149 -14.54 3.45 -10.96
C TYR A 149 -14.11 4.60 -10.04
N ASP A 150 -14.41 4.49 -8.75
CA ASP A 150 -13.96 5.42 -7.71
C ASP A 150 -12.50 5.18 -7.28
N ALA A 151 -11.98 3.98 -7.51
CA ALA A 151 -10.58 3.61 -7.27
C ALA A 151 -10.21 2.27 -7.97
N ILE A 152 -8.91 2.07 -8.24
CA ILE A 152 -8.33 0.79 -8.66
C ILE A 152 -7.61 0.13 -7.48
N ILE A 153 -7.94 -1.11 -7.17
CA ILE A 153 -7.51 -1.82 -5.96
C ILE A 153 -6.66 -3.05 -6.33
N CYS A 154 -5.39 -3.04 -5.94
CA CYS A 154 -4.50 -4.18 -6.07
C CYS A 154 -4.68 -5.15 -4.90
N VAL A 155 -4.90 -6.44 -5.16
CA VAL A 155 -4.87 -7.51 -4.15
C VAL A 155 -3.72 -8.45 -4.50
N GLY A 156 -2.51 -8.03 -4.12
CA GLY A 156 -1.25 -8.65 -4.56
C GLY A 156 -0.04 -7.87 -4.04
N GLY A 157 1.17 -8.36 -4.34
CA GLY A 157 2.44 -7.74 -3.96
C GLY A 157 2.68 -6.44 -4.72
N ASP A 158 3.78 -5.74 -4.40
CA ASP A 158 4.05 -4.42 -4.96
C ASP A 158 4.24 -4.44 -6.49
N GLY A 159 4.75 -5.53 -7.07
CA GLY A 159 4.74 -5.79 -8.52
C GLY A 159 3.34 -5.75 -9.17
N THR A 160 2.27 -6.03 -8.41
CA THR A 160 0.88 -5.89 -8.91
C THR A 160 0.45 -4.42 -8.98
N MET A 161 0.92 -3.59 -8.03
CA MET A 161 0.76 -2.13 -8.10
C MET A 161 1.63 -1.54 -9.22
N TYR A 162 2.86 -2.04 -9.41
CA TYR A 162 3.77 -1.65 -10.49
C TYR A 162 3.14 -1.87 -11.87
N GLU A 163 2.57 -3.07 -12.12
CA GLU A 163 1.85 -3.33 -13.36
C GLU A 163 0.66 -2.38 -13.57
N VAL A 164 -0.19 -2.21 -12.56
CA VAL A 164 -1.37 -1.32 -12.63
C VAL A 164 -0.95 0.13 -12.91
N MET A 165 0.00 0.65 -12.14
CA MET A 165 0.49 2.02 -12.28
C MET A 165 1.14 2.24 -13.65
N ASN A 166 2.05 1.36 -14.09
CA ASN A 166 2.67 1.48 -15.40
C ASN A 166 1.66 1.34 -16.54
N GLY A 167 0.62 0.53 -16.38
CA GLY A 167 -0.46 0.41 -17.35
C GLY A 167 -1.31 1.67 -17.47
N ILE A 168 -1.55 2.38 -16.36
CA ILE A 168 -2.20 3.70 -16.36
C ILE A 168 -1.27 4.75 -16.99
N LEU A 169 -0.01 4.81 -16.59
CA LEU A 169 0.97 5.79 -17.08
C LEU A 169 1.47 5.51 -18.51
N SER A 170 1.07 4.39 -19.12
CA SER A 170 1.28 4.06 -20.54
C SER A 170 0.17 4.62 -21.47
N ARG A 171 -0.82 5.36 -20.95
CA ARG A 171 -1.97 5.86 -21.70
C ARG A 171 -1.74 7.27 -22.24
N GLU A 172 -2.41 7.60 -23.34
CA GLU A 172 -2.41 8.96 -23.91
C GLU A 172 -3.04 10.00 -22.98
N ASP A 173 -4.05 9.61 -22.18
CA ASP A 173 -4.75 10.47 -21.21
C ASP A 173 -4.09 10.47 -19.81
N ALA A 174 -2.93 9.82 -19.63
CA ALA A 174 -2.35 9.53 -18.31
C ALA A 174 -2.14 10.75 -17.39
N VAL A 175 -1.89 11.95 -17.95
CA VAL A 175 -1.71 13.20 -17.19
C VAL A 175 -3.01 13.67 -16.53
N ASP A 176 -4.15 13.38 -17.16
CA ASP A 176 -5.50 13.72 -16.67
C ASP A 176 -6.12 12.61 -15.78
N VAL A 177 -5.46 11.45 -15.66
CA VAL A 177 -5.96 10.33 -14.85
C VAL A 177 -5.74 10.58 -13.36
N THR A 178 -6.78 11.06 -12.68
CA THR A 178 -6.77 11.29 -11.22
C THR A 178 -7.33 10.14 -10.39
N ILE A 179 -7.46 8.92 -10.93
CA ILE A 179 -8.09 7.81 -10.20
C ILE A 179 -7.20 7.36 -9.01
N PRO A 180 -7.74 7.28 -7.79
CA PRO A 180 -6.97 6.77 -6.65
C PRO A 180 -6.65 5.28 -6.79
N LEU A 181 -5.42 4.90 -6.43
CA LEU A 181 -4.98 3.53 -6.30
C LEU A 181 -5.00 3.09 -4.83
N GLY A 182 -5.46 1.87 -4.57
CA GLY A 182 -5.44 1.23 -3.26
C GLY A 182 -4.76 -0.14 -3.30
N THR A 183 -4.30 -0.63 -2.16
CA THR A 183 -3.67 -1.96 -2.05
C THR A 183 -4.20 -2.74 -0.85
N ILE A 184 -4.26 -4.06 -1.00
CA ILE A 184 -4.52 -5.03 0.06
C ILE A 184 -3.24 -5.84 0.26
N PRO A 185 -2.64 -5.86 1.46
CA PRO A 185 -1.34 -6.45 1.69
C PRO A 185 -1.37 -7.97 1.51
N THR A 186 -0.46 -8.46 0.67
CA THR A 186 -0.07 -9.87 0.60
C THR A 186 1.41 -10.08 0.94
N GLY A 187 2.16 -8.98 1.10
CA GLY A 187 3.59 -8.91 1.41
C GLY A 187 4.18 -7.67 0.74
N ASN A 188 3.80 -6.48 1.24
CA ASN A 188 3.92 -5.20 0.52
C ASN A 188 4.61 -4.12 1.36
N ALA A 189 5.71 -3.56 0.85
CA ALA A 189 6.41 -2.42 1.42
C ALA A 189 5.60 -1.12 1.28
N LEU A 190 4.83 -0.96 0.20
CA LEU A 190 3.95 0.20 0.03
C LEU A 190 2.87 0.26 1.12
N ASN A 191 2.23 -0.88 1.42
CA ASN A 191 1.15 -0.90 2.42
C ASN A 191 1.67 -0.63 3.84
N ILE A 192 2.93 -0.97 4.11
CA ILE A 192 3.60 -0.62 5.36
C ILE A 192 3.96 0.87 5.38
N SER A 193 4.40 1.45 4.26
CA SER A 193 4.63 2.90 4.15
C SER A 193 3.35 3.73 4.32
N LEU A 194 2.19 3.18 3.95
CA LEU A 194 0.88 3.81 4.16
C LEU A 194 0.34 3.67 5.59
N HIS A 195 0.77 2.67 6.38
CA HIS A 195 0.09 2.26 7.63
C HIS A 195 1.00 1.99 8.83
N GLY A 196 2.33 2.03 8.67
CA GLY A 196 3.32 1.64 9.66
C GLY A 196 3.40 0.12 9.86
N ASP A 197 4.48 -0.38 10.47
CA ASP A 197 4.70 -1.82 10.69
C ASP A 197 3.52 -2.50 11.42
N SER A 198 2.95 -1.84 12.44
CA SER A 198 1.86 -2.38 13.25
C SER A 198 0.55 -2.62 12.48
N HIS A 199 0.31 -1.93 11.35
CA HIS A 199 -0.93 -2.04 10.59
C HIS A 199 -0.74 -2.33 9.09
N GLY A 200 0.47 -2.26 8.55
CA GLY A 200 0.80 -2.61 7.16
C GLY A 200 0.57 -4.08 6.79
N SER A 201 0.33 -4.94 7.79
CA SER A 201 -0.16 -6.32 7.62
C SER A 201 -1.60 -6.55 8.11
N ASP A 202 -2.34 -5.49 8.45
CA ASP A 202 -3.77 -5.58 8.74
C ASP A 202 -4.60 -5.29 7.48
N VAL A 203 -5.08 -6.39 6.89
CA VAL A 203 -6.02 -6.39 5.76
C VAL A 203 -7.25 -5.55 6.06
N ALA A 204 -7.76 -5.56 7.29
CA ALA A 204 -8.97 -4.80 7.64
C ALA A 204 -8.70 -3.30 7.73
N GLN A 205 -7.52 -2.87 8.21
CA GLN A 205 -7.09 -1.47 8.14
C GLN A 205 -6.91 -1.01 6.69
N SER A 206 -6.29 -1.85 5.87
CA SER A 206 -6.05 -1.55 4.44
C SER A 206 -7.37 -1.43 3.68
N THR A 207 -8.33 -2.34 3.96
CA THR A 207 -9.69 -2.30 3.42
C THR A 207 -10.46 -1.06 3.88
N LEU A 208 -10.32 -0.67 5.16
CA LEU A 208 -10.90 0.57 5.68
C LEU A 208 -10.35 1.82 4.97
N THR A 209 -9.04 1.87 4.73
CA THR A 209 -8.40 2.96 3.96
C THR A 209 -8.95 3.03 2.54
N ILE A 210 -9.27 1.91 1.90
CA ILE A 210 -9.90 1.93 0.58
C ILE A 210 -11.32 2.53 0.65
N ILE A 211 -12.08 2.20 1.68
CA ILE A 211 -13.46 2.70 1.88
C ILE A 211 -13.48 4.18 2.25
N LYS A 212 -12.60 4.62 3.17
CA LYS A 212 -12.68 5.95 3.81
C LYS A 212 -11.48 6.87 3.61
N GLY A 213 -10.35 6.32 3.17
CA GLY A 213 -9.12 7.09 2.95
C GLY A 213 -9.30 8.21 1.95
N VAL A 214 -8.44 9.21 2.09
CA VAL A 214 -8.41 10.42 1.27
C VAL A 214 -7.44 10.25 0.10
N PRO A 215 -7.69 10.91 -1.04
CA PRO A 215 -6.73 10.98 -2.14
C PRO A 215 -5.41 11.66 -1.71
N MET A 216 -4.31 10.93 -1.76
CA MET A 216 -2.95 11.41 -1.52
C MET A 216 -2.17 11.36 -2.84
N LYS A 217 -1.77 12.51 -3.38
CA LYS A 217 -0.88 12.55 -4.54
C LYS A 217 0.55 12.22 -4.11
N ILE A 218 1.22 11.36 -4.89
CA ILE A 218 2.63 10.98 -4.71
C ILE A 218 3.46 11.34 -5.94
N ASP A 219 4.73 11.64 -5.75
CA ASP A 219 5.68 11.76 -6.86
C ASP A 219 6.11 10.36 -7.32
N ILE A 220 6.46 10.25 -8.60
CA ILE A 220 6.83 8.99 -9.26
C ILE A 220 8.19 9.14 -9.93
N CYS A 221 9.08 8.16 -9.74
CA CYS A 221 10.35 8.09 -10.46
C CYS A 221 10.09 7.58 -11.89
N SER A 222 10.24 8.45 -12.88
CA SER A 222 10.22 8.08 -14.29
C SER A 222 11.61 7.64 -14.72
N VAL A 223 11.73 6.38 -15.11
CA VAL A 223 12.99 5.75 -15.53
C VAL A 223 13.00 5.62 -17.05
N THR A 224 14.10 6.04 -17.68
CA THR A 224 14.28 6.00 -19.14
C THR A 224 15.54 5.21 -19.51
N GLN A 225 15.40 4.17 -20.34
CA GLN A 225 16.48 3.33 -20.89
C GLN A 225 16.38 3.32 -22.41
N GLY A 226 17.26 4.06 -23.08
CA GLY A 226 17.14 4.33 -24.52
C GLY A 226 15.75 4.91 -24.85
N ASP A 227 15.08 4.35 -25.85
CA ASP A 227 13.73 4.76 -26.26
C ASP A 227 12.60 4.28 -25.32
N LYS A 228 12.92 3.51 -24.26
CA LYS A 228 11.92 2.96 -23.33
C LYS A 228 11.79 3.84 -22.10
N ARG A 229 10.56 4.23 -21.74
CA ARG A 229 10.23 4.86 -20.46
C ARG A 229 9.27 3.99 -19.66
N PHE A 230 9.51 3.89 -18.36
CA PHE A 230 8.68 3.18 -17.38
C PHE A 230 8.76 3.92 -16.03
N PHE A 231 7.97 3.48 -15.04
CA PHE A 231 7.69 4.27 -13.85
C PHE A 231 7.81 3.43 -12.57
N SER A 232 8.31 4.06 -11.51
CA SER A 232 8.60 3.44 -10.21
C SER A 232 8.05 4.29 -9.07
N PHE A 233 7.41 3.64 -8.09
CA PHE A 233 6.86 4.28 -6.89
C PHE A 233 7.58 3.85 -5.60
N LEU A 234 8.37 2.77 -5.64
CA LEU A 234 9.00 2.17 -4.47
C LEU A 234 10.51 2.43 -4.47
N THR A 235 11.25 1.80 -5.39
CA THR A 235 12.72 1.79 -5.39
C THR A 235 13.37 1.57 -6.75
N GLN A 236 14.63 2.00 -6.89
CA GLN A 236 15.51 1.65 -8.00
C GLN A 236 16.82 1.11 -7.44
N SER A 237 17.10 -0.18 -7.65
CA SER A 237 18.18 -0.92 -6.98
C SER A 237 19.25 -1.42 -7.95
N TYR A 238 20.48 -1.50 -7.44
CA TYR A 238 21.65 -1.77 -8.25
C TYR A 238 22.78 -2.47 -7.48
N GLY A 239 23.58 -3.27 -8.19
CA GLY A 239 24.64 -4.05 -7.56
C GLY A 239 24.08 -5.09 -6.60
N ILE A 240 24.63 -5.18 -5.38
CA ILE A 240 24.32 -6.32 -4.50
C ILE A 240 22.84 -6.42 -4.11
N VAL A 241 22.09 -5.34 -3.90
CA VAL A 241 20.63 -5.47 -3.58
C VAL A 241 19.84 -6.04 -4.77
N ALA A 242 20.10 -5.58 -6.00
CA ALA A 242 19.45 -6.12 -7.19
C ALA A 242 19.84 -7.59 -7.44
N ASP A 243 21.12 -7.94 -7.23
CA ASP A 243 21.60 -9.32 -7.24
C ASP A 243 20.88 -10.20 -6.20
N CYS A 244 20.52 -9.64 -5.04
CA CYS A 244 19.86 -10.37 -3.95
C CYS A 244 18.37 -10.55 -4.18
N ASP A 245 17.68 -9.51 -4.67
CA ASP A 245 16.26 -9.61 -4.95
C ASP A 245 16.02 -10.56 -6.13
N LEU A 246 16.57 -10.23 -7.29
CA LEU A 246 16.33 -10.96 -8.54
C LEU A 246 17.07 -12.31 -8.59
N GLY A 247 18.22 -12.42 -7.92
CA GLY A 247 18.96 -13.67 -7.80
C GLY A 247 18.42 -14.66 -6.77
N THR A 248 17.44 -14.27 -5.93
CA THR A 248 16.77 -15.18 -4.97
C THR A 248 15.27 -15.34 -5.26
N GLU A 249 14.84 -15.03 -6.48
CA GLU A 249 13.44 -15.15 -6.94
C GLU A 249 12.89 -16.58 -6.74
N ASN A 250 13.70 -17.59 -7.00
CA ASN A 250 13.39 -19.00 -6.74
C ASN A 250 13.26 -19.36 -5.23
N MET A 251 13.63 -18.46 -4.33
CA MET A 251 13.56 -18.61 -2.87
C MET A 251 12.37 -17.85 -2.25
N ARG A 252 11.44 -17.27 -3.05
CA ARG A 252 10.24 -16.53 -2.54
C ARG A 252 9.44 -17.29 -1.46
N TRP A 253 9.48 -18.62 -1.43
CA TRP A 253 8.87 -19.43 -0.37
C TRP A 253 9.40 -19.12 1.05
N MET A 254 10.63 -18.63 1.18
CA MET A 254 11.26 -18.24 2.44
C MET A 254 10.75 -16.89 2.98
N GLY A 255 10.15 -16.03 2.13
CA GLY A 255 9.94 -14.62 2.45
C GLY A 255 11.26 -13.85 2.55
N ASP A 256 11.24 -12.76 3.30
CA ASP A 256 12.29 -11.72 3.35
C ASP A 256 13.67 -12.22 3.83
N ILE A 257 13.74 -13.39 4.47
CA ILE A 257 14.99 -14.11 4.78
C ILE A 257 15.82 -14.37 3.49
N ARG A 258 15.17 -14.48 2.32
CA ARG A 258 15.84 -14.64 1.02
C ARG A 258 16.83 -13.51 0.74
N PHE A 259 16.51 -12.26 1.11
CA PHE A 259 17.39 -11.11 0.89
C PHE A 259 18.68 -11.24 1.69
N ILE A 260 18.59 -11.69 2.95
CA ILE A 260 19.76 -11.94 3.80
C ILE A 260 20.63 -13.05 3.21
N ILE A 261 20.02 -14.13 2.72
CA ILE A 261 20.72 -15.27 2.10
C ILE A 261 21.43 -14.83 0.82
N GLY A 262 20.74 -14.14 -0.10
CA GLY A 262 21.32 -13.60 -1.31
C GLY A 262 22.49 -12.65 -1.01
N THR A 263 22.36 -11.83 0.03
CA THR A 263 23.40 -10.87 0.41
C THR A 263 24.64 -11.57 0.94
N VAL A 264 24.48 -12.58 1.80
CA VAL A 264 25.59 -13.43 2.25
C VAL A 264 26.22 -14.18 1.07
N GLN A 265 25.44 -14.68 0.11
CA GLN A 265 25.95 -15.33 -1.09
C GLN A 265 26.77 -14.37 -1.96
N GLY A 266 26.32 -13.13 -2.18
CA GLY A 266 27.07 -12.10 -2.91
C GLY A 266 28.39 -11.73 -2.21
N ILE A 267 28.35 -11.51 -0.90
CA ILE A 267 29.53 -11.21 -0.06
C ILE A 267 30.56 -12.37 -0.10
N LEU A 268 30.10 -13.62 -0.07
CA LEU A 268 30.96 -14.81 -0.07
C LEU A 268 31.53 -15.12 -1.46
N ALA A 269 30.72 -15.02 -2.51
CA ALA A 269 31.17 -15.16 -3.89
C ALA A 269 32.18 -14.06 -4.31
N GLY A 270 32.25 -12.95 -3.56
CA GLY A 270 33.27 -11.91 -3.75
C GLY A 270 33.21 -11.25 -5.12
N ARG A 271 32.01 -11.16 -5.69
CA ARG A 271 31.75 -10.72 -7.07
C ARG A 271 32.39 -9.35 -7.32
N ARG A 272 33.02 -9.20 -8.50
CA ARG A 272 33.72 -7.99 -8.96
C ARG A 272 33.20 -7.60 -10.34
N TYR A 273 33.18 -6.29 -10.58
CA TYR A 273 32.40 -5.65 -11.63
C TYR A 273 33.19 -4.42 -12.12
N GLU A 274 33.35 -4.23 -13.44
CA GLU A 274 34.43 -3.39 -14.00
C GLU A 274 33.95 -2.42 -15.11
N ASP A 275 34.66 -1.29 -15.24
CA ASP A 275 34.53 -0.13 -16.17
C ASP A 275 33.16 0.59 -16.26
N TRP A 276 33.07 1.91 -16.48
CA TRP A 276 34.06 2.91 -16.98
C TRP A 276 34.57 3.89 -15.89
N GLU A 277 35.31 4.93 -16.29
CA GLU A 277 35.96 5.91 -15.41
C GLU A 277 35.04 6.96 -14.77
N ILE A 278 35.37 7.57 -13.62
CA ILE A 278 36.15 7.14 -12.44
C ILE A 278 35.48 7.85 -11.25
N LEU A 279 35.19 7.12 -10.17
CA LEU A 279 35.14 7.66 -8.81
C LEU A 279 36.39 7.15 -8.08
N ASN A 280 37.08 8.01 -7.32
CA ASN A 280 38.40 7.69 -6.73
C ASN A 280 38.37 6.76 -5.50
N ASP A 281 37.31 5.96 -5.30
CA ASP A 281 37.17 4.95 -4.23
C ASP A 281 36.40 3.72 -4.75
N ASP A 282 36.68 2.52 -4.22
CA ASP A 282 36.01 1.26 -4.58
C ASP A 282 34.59 1.17 -3.93
N LEU A 283 33.65 0.44 -4.53
CA LEU A 283 32.20 0.53 -4.24
C LEU A 283 31.49 -0.82 -3.99
N TYR A 284 30.28 -0.77 -3.41
CA TYR A 284 29.59 -1.96 -2.87
C TYR A 284 28.06 -2.06 -3.07
N LEU A 285 27.31 -0.95 -3.09
CA LEU A 285 25.84 -0.93 -3.24
C LEU A 285 25.35 0.39 -3.84
N PHE A 286 24.33 0.37 -4.71
CA PHE A 286 23.51 1.55 -5.00
C PHE A 286 22.01 1.27 -4.86
N TYR A 287 21.28 2.18 -4.20
CA TYR A 287 19.85 2.03 -3.94
C TYR A 287 19.14 3.39 -3.83
N CYS A 288 18.16 3.65 -4.69
CA CYS A 288 17.25 4.79 -4.63
C CYS A 288 15.87 4.34 -4.11
N GLY A 289 15.10 5.26 -3.52
CA GLY A 289 13.72 4.97 -3.13
C GLY A 289 12.84 6.20 -2.94
N LYS A 290 11.52 5.94 -2.93
CA LYS A 290 10.47 6.94 -2.73
C LYS A 290 9.48 6.55 -1.61
N THR A 291 9.61 5.36 -1.05
CA THR A 291 8.89 4.90 0.15
C THR A 291 9.87 4.58 1.29
N PRO A 292 9.54 4.85 2.57
CA PRO A 292 10.49 4.59 3.66
C PRO A 292 10.83 3.12 3.87
N TRP A 293 9.85 2.23 3.68
CA TRP A 293 10.03 0.78 3.66
C TRP A 293 10.29 0.29 2.23
N VAL A 294 11.15 -0.72 2.11
CA VAL A 294 11.43 -1.45 0.84
C VAL A 294 11.07 -2.94 0.93
N SER A 295 10.98 -3.46 2.15
CA SER A 295 10.43 -4.76 2.52
C SER A 295 9.87 -4.60 3.95
N LYS A 296 9.17 -5.61 4.45
CA LYS A 296 8.60 -5.56 5.81
C LYS A 296 9.67 -5.43 6.90
N GLU A 297 10.85 -5.99 6.70
CA GLU A 297 11.95 -5.99 7.68
C GLU A 297 13.00 -4.88 7.43
N PHE A 298 12.87 -4.07 6.37
CA PHE A 298 13.89 -3.12 5.94
C PHE A 298 13.34 -1.70 5.67
N ILE A 299 13.79 -0.75 6.49
CA ILE A 299 13.48 0.69 6.42
C ILE A 299 14.73 1.41 5.91
N ILE A 300 14.87 1.52 4.60
CA ILE A 300 16.10 2.05 3.96
C ILE A 300 16.07 3.58 3.86
N PHE A 301 14.89 4.16 3.68
CA PHE A 301 14.72 5.58 3.40
C PHE A 301 13.82 6.26 4.46
N PRO A 302 14.17 6.20 5.77
CA PRO A 302 13.24 6.50 6.85
C PRO A 302 12.73 7.97 6.89
N CYS A 303 13.34 8.86 6.09
CA CYS A 303 12.94 10.25 5.92
C CYS A 303 12.05 10.51 4.68
N ALA A 304 11.83 9.51 3.82
CA ALA A 304 11.22 9.70 2.50
C ALA A 304 9.78 10.24 2.58
N LEU A 305 9.52 11.33 1.85
CA LEU A 305 8.23 12.01 1.82
C LEU A 305 7.45 11.69 0.53
N PRO A 306 6.11 11.61 0.59
CA PRO A 306 5.30 11.19 -0.55
C PRO A 306 5.31 12.20 -1.72
N SER A 307 5.44 13.50 -1.44
CA SER A 307 5.16 14.55 -2.43
C SER A 307 6.00 15.84 -2.31
N ASP A 308 7.29 15.68 -2.02
CA ASP A 308 8.30 16.75 -1.89
C ASP A 308 9.08 17.07 -3.18
N GLY A 309 8.93 16.26 -4.24
CA GLY A 309 9.65 16.40 -5.51
C GLY A 309 11.04 15.75 -5.53
N LEU A 310 11.42 14.98 -4.50
CA LEU A 310 12.74 14.35 -4.37
C LEU A 310 12.66 12.81 -4.39
N MET A 311 13.82 12.14 -4.44
CA MET A 311 13.99 10.71 -4.15
C MET A 311 15.16 10.54 -3.16
N ASP A 312 15.07 9.55 -2.29
CA ASP A 312 16.10 9.24 -1.30
C ASP A 312 17.15 8.28 -1.86
N LEU A 313 18.40 8.38 -1.38
CA LEU A 313 19.57 7.80 -2.04
C LEU A 313 20.57 7.19 -1.03
N VAL A 314 20.76 5.87 -1.08
CA VAL A 314 21.63 5.10 -0.17
C VAL A 314 22.66 4.30 -0.99
N ILE A 315 23.94 4.55 -0.71
CA ILE A 315 25.09 3.87 -1.32
C ILE A 315 26.08 3.47 -0.23
N ILE A 316 26.92 2.48 -0.55
CA ILE A 316 27.98 2.00 0.32
C ILE A 316 29.28 1.90 -0.48
N LYS A 317 30.31 2.65 -0.04
CA LYS A 317 31.70 2.46 -0.47
C LYS A 317 32.31 1.21 0.16
N ARG A 318 33.20 0.57 -0.59
CA ARG A 318 33.95 -0.64 -0.19
C ARG A 318 35.16 -0.27 0.65
N ASP A 319 35.85 0.81 0.29
CA ASP A 319 36.88 1.40 1.14
C ASP A 319 36.26 1.92 2.45
N GLY A 320 36.80 1.43 3.57
CA GLY A 320 36.32 1.73 4.92
C GLY A 320 35.21 0.82 5.48
N ILE A 321 34.74 -0.19 4.73
CA ILE A 321 33.75 -1.18 5.22
C ILE A 321 34.25 -2.62 5.09
N SER A 322 34.48 -3.26 6.24
CA SER A 322 34.74 -4.70 6.31
C SER A 322 33.44 -5.51 6.12
N LYS A 323 33.56 -6.77 5.66
CA LYS A 323 32.39 -7.68 5.50
C LYS A 323 31.53 -7.77 6.77
N THR A 324 32.15 -7.74 7.96
CA THR A 324 31.46 -7.71 9.26
C THR A 324 30.73 -6.40 9.52
N LYS A 325 31.32 -5.25 9.17
CA LYS A 325 30.69 -3.93 9.28
C LYS A 325 29.49 -3.81 8.33
N PHE A 326 29.59 -4.36 7.12
CA PHE A 326 28.47 -4.46 6.17
C PHE A 326 27.33 -5.35 6.70
N ILE A 327 27.64 -6.55 7.22
CA ILE A 327 26.64 -7.44 7.83
C ILE A 327 25.95 -6.78 9.03
N ASN A 328 26.64 -5.92 9.80
CA ASN A 328 26.01 -5.17 10.87
C ASN A 328 25.18 -3.98 10.35
N LEU A 329 25.60 -3.32 9.27
CA LEU A 329 24.81 -2.27 8.60
C LEU A 329 23.46 -2.82 8.11
N LEU A 330 23.43 -4.02 7.51
CA LEU A 330 22.20 -4.72 7.14
C LEU A 330 21.28 -5.04 8.33
N LYS A 331 21.83 -5.21 9.55
CA LYS A 331 21.02 -5.35 10.77
C LYS A 331 20.47 -4.01 11.24
N CYS A 332 21.22 -2.93 11.07
CA CYS A 332 20.76 -1.56 11.33
C CYS A 332 19.80 -1.01 10.26
N ALA A 333 19.62 -1.72 9.14
CA ALA A 333 18.65 -1.40 8.10
C ALA A 333 17.20 -1.72 8.51
N SER A 334 16.97 -2.56 9.54
CA SER A 334 15.66 -2.67 10.19
C SER A 334 15.37 -1.51 11.17
N THR A 335 16.35 -0.62 11.40
CA THR A 335 16.27 0.54 12.31
C THR A 335 16.78 1.84 11.67
N GLY A 336 16.74 1.97 10.32
CA GLY A 336 16.93 3.23 9.59
C GLY A 336 18.33 3.89 9.56
N ALA A 337 19.35 3.38 10.27
CA ALA A 337 20.51 4.20 10.67
C ALA A 337 21.79 4.10 9.78
N HIS A 338 21.73 4.32 8.44
CA HIS A 338 22.77 3.80 7.52
C HIS A 338 23.05 4.51 6.15
N ILE A 339 23.17 5.84 6.06
CA ILE A 339 23.03 6.62 4.79
C ILE A 339 24.37 7.21 4.20
N ASN A 340 24.66 7.09 2.87
CA ASN A 340 25.32 8.07 1.90
C ASN A 340 26.10 7.54 0.62
N PHE A 341 25.77 8.02 -0.62
CA PHE A 341 26.54 8.28 -1.92
C PHE A 341 27.81 7.48 -2.43
N ASN A 342 28.09 7.15 -3.73
CA ASN A 342 27.31 7.00 -5.01
C ASN A 342 27.97 6.02 -6.08
N GLU A 343 27.19 5.45 -7.06
CA GLU A 343 27.43 4.89 -8.47
C GLU A 343 28.76 4.23 -9.00
N ASN A 344 28.89 3.27 -9.98
CA ASN A 344 28.03 2.52 -10.98
C ASN A 344 28.77 1.22 -11.58
N ARG A 345 28.31 0.55 -12.69
CA ARG A 345 28.94 -0.60 -13.47
C ARG A 345 28.43 -0.76 -14.96
N GLN A 346 28.96 -1.75 -15.72
CA GLN A 346 28.55 -2.17 -17.09
C GLN A 346 27.73 -3.47 -17.31
N ASP A 347 27.68 -4.45 -16.38
CA ASP A 347 26.86 -5.67 -16.51
C ASP A 347 26.07 -5.98 -15.22
N GLY A 348 25.13 -6.94 -15.22
CA GLY A 348 24.51 -7.49 -13.99
C GLY A 348 22.98 -7.49 -13.93
N TYR A 349 22.42 -7.10 -12.77
CA TYR A 349 20.98 -6.94 -12.52
C TYR A 349 20.65 -5.48 -12.14
N ILE A 350 19.55 -4.97 -12.70
CA ILE A 350 18.85 -3.76 -12.24
C ILE A 350 17.45 -4.17 -11.83
N GLY A 351 17.04 -3.80 -10.62
CA GLY A 351 15.72 -4.13 -10.05
C GLY A 351 14.96 -2.87 -9.68
N ILE A 352 13.77 -2.66 -10.25
CA ILE A 352 12.99 -1.43 -10.09
C ILE A 352 11.58 -1.81 -9.63
N ASP A 353 11.17 -1.30 -8.46
CA ASP A 353 10.05 -1.78 -7.64
C ASP A 353 10.08 -3.32 -7.39
N GLY A 354 11.28 -3.92 -7.43
CA GLY A 354 11.52 -5.36 -7.33
C GLY A 354 11.46 -6.13 -8.66
N GLU A 355 11.07 -5.48 -9.76
CA GLU A 355 10.97 -6.09 -11.09
C GLU A 355 12.27 -5.95 -11.90
N ARG A 356 12.60 -6.98 -12.70
CA ARG A 356 13.84 -6.99 -13.50
C ARG A 356 13.70 -6.17 -14.78
N VAL A 357 14.64 -5.25 -15.00
CA VAL A 357 14.77 -4.50 -16.26
C VAL A 357 16.06 -4.88 -17.01
N PRO A 358 16.22 -4.49 -18.29
CA PRO A 358 17.48 -4.66 -19.02
C PRO A 358 18.66 -4.01 -18.31
N PHE A 359 19.85 -4.57 -18.48
CA PHE A 359 21.08 -3.95 -17.96
C PHE A 359 21.63 -2.96 -18.97
N GLU A 360 21.03 -1.77 -18.99
CA GLU A 360 21.31 -0.69 -19.93
C GLU A 360 21.39 0.64 -19.15
N PRO A 361 22.20 1.63 -19.57
CA PRO A 361 22.25 2.95 -18.93
C PRO A 361 20.86 3.58 -18.81
N PHE A 362 20.56 4.16 -17.63
CA PHE A 362 19.24 4.70 -17.32
C PHE A 362 19.29 6.09 -16.69
N GLN A 363 18.32 6.92 -17.04
CA GLN A 363 18.05 8.22 -16.42
C GLN A 363 16.81 8.09 -15.53
N VAL A 364 16.81 8.72 -14.34
CA VAL A 364 15.65 8.81 -13.45
C VAL A 364 15.25 10.27 -13.23
N GLU A 365 13.97 10.57 -13.39
CA GLU A 365 13.38 11.89 -13.15
C GLU A 365 12.26 11.77 -12.13
N VAL A 366 12.22 12.61 -11.10
CA VAL A 366 11.05 12.68 -10.21
C VAL A 366 9.96 13.48 -10.89
N LEU A 367 8.81 12.87 -11.13
CA LEU A 367 7.61 13.52 -11.66
C LEU A 367 6.66 13.85 -10.50
N PRO A 368 6.54 15.14 -10.08
CA PRO A 368 5.83 15.47 -8.85
C PRO A 368 4.33 15.19 -8.92
N ARG A 369 3.79 14.56 -7.87
CA ARG A 369 2.34 14.43 -7.61
C ARG A 369 1.54 13.79 -8.76
N LEU A 370 2.20 12.91 -9.52
CA LEU A 370 1.68 12.27 -10.73
C LEU A 370 0.58 11.24 -10.42
N ILE A 371 0.82 10.32 -9.47
CA ILE A 371 -0.12 9.26 -9.10
C ILE A 371 -0.89 9.63 -7.83
N THR A 372 -2.12 9.14 -7.71
CA THR A 372 -2.96 9.32 -6.53
C THR A 372 -3.12 7.98 -5.82
N LEU A 373 -2.79 7.90 -4.54
CA LEU A 373 -3.08 6.76 -3.66
C LEU A 373 -4.26 7.08 -2.73
N LEU A 374 -4.82 6.05 -2.09
CA LEU A 374 -5.68 6.21 -0.91
C LEU A 374 -4.84 6.03 0.36
N SER A 375 -4.77 7.06 1.21
CA SER A 375 -4.14 6.99 2.54
C SER A 375 -5.10 7.43 3.65
N VAL A 376 -4.72 7.24 4.91
CA VAL A 376 -5.62 7.46 6.06
C VAL A 376 -5.90 8.94 6.29
N ASP A 377 -4.90 9.80 6.06
CA ASP A 377 -4.90 11.21 6.45
C ASP A 377 -4.24 12.16 5.41
N GLY A 378 -3.71 11.62 4.30
CA GLY A 378 -2.97 12.38 3.30
C GLY A 378 -1.45 12.24 3.35
N ASN A 379 -0.90 11.41 4.25
CA ASN A 379 0.55 11.21 4.42
C ASN A 379 0.99 9.73 4.32
N TYR A 380 2.31 9.50 4.30
CA TYR A 380 2.89 8.23 4.74
C TYR A 380 2.88 8.15 6.27
N CYS A 381 2.93 6.93 6.81
CA CYS A 381 3.03 6.73 8.25
C CYS A 381 4.43 7.16 8.75
N HIS A 382 4.48 8.00 9.78
CA HIS A 382 5.74 8.47 10.35
C HIS A 382 6.59 7.31 10.88
N VAL A 383 7.85 7.24 10.43
CA VAL A 383 8.86 6.38 11.04
C VAL A 383 9.27 7.03 12.36
N ASN A 384 9.05 6.33 13.48
CA ASN A 384 9.62 6.72 14.78
C ASN A 384 11.07 6.24 14.84
N ILE A 385 12.00 7.15 14.54
CA ILE A 385 13.47 6.95 14.60
C ILE A 385 13.99 7.38 15.98
#